data_AF-A0A090QKF5-F1
#
_entry.id   AF-A0A090QKF5-F1
#
_cell.length_a   1.000
_cell.length_b   1.000
_cell.length_c   1.000
_cell.angle_alpha   90.00
_cell.angle_beta   90.00
_cell.angle_gamma   90.00
#
_symmetry.space_group_name_H-M   'P 1'
#
loop_
_entity.id
_entity.type
_entity.pdbx_description
1 polymer ?
#
loop_
_entity_poly.entity_id
_entity_poly.type
_entity_poly.pdbx_seq_one_letter_code
_entity_poly.pdbx_strand_id
1 'polypeptide(L)'
;MKLTHWLLAGLMASTSLYVNTAAAQEVGMRYSTLFSKLKQNVKEGHDDVKIAFFLLDQRDGSVCDVHKGWMQKDEHYEALVIPESNELDIPVDNNLRQANPDVTFVIDDGITCDVSMQVIARDHFESSLSHADVARLVPQMQVMLSDLGGMFSDWFMPSVEGVVVHLAPQRTASGTLSSAQQL
;
A
#
# COMPACT_ATOMS: atom_id res chain seq x y z
N MET A 1 -2.30 -47.98 -63.25
CA MET A 1 -3.40 -47.38 -62.46
C MET A 1 -2.86 -47.10 -61.05
N LYS A 2 -2.75 -45.84 -60.65
CA LYS A 2 -2.24 -45.41 -59.34
C LYS A 2 -3.42 -45.20 -58.41
N LEU A 3 -3.50 -45.96 -57.31
CA LEU A 3 -4.49 -45.80 -56.24
C LEU A 3 -3.88 -44.92 -55.14
N THR A 4 -4.30 -43.68 -55.10
CA THR A 4 -4.09 -42.71 -54.02
C THR A 4 -4.83 -43.16 -52.76
N HIS A 5 -4.10 -43.41 -51.67
CA HIS A 5 -4.66 -43.52 -50.33
C HIS A 5 -4.43 -42.20 -49.58
N TRP A 6 -5.50 -41.43 -49.45
CA TRP A 6 -5.64 -40.41 -48.41
C TRP A 6 -6.02 -41.14 -47.12
N LEU A 7 -5.24 -40.97 -46.05
CA LEU A 7 -5.73 -41.23 -44.69
C LEU A 7 -5.37 -40.04 -43.81
N LEU A 8 -6.43 -39.44 -43.27
CA LEU A 8 -6.45 -38.28 -42.41
C LEU A 8 -5.65 -38.53 -41.13
N ALA A 9 -4.62 -37.73 -40.90
CA ALA A 9 -4.05 -37.54 -39.57
C ALA A 9 -4.88 -36.47 -38.85
N GLY A 10 -5.76 -36.89 -37.94
CA GLY A 10 -6.55 -36.01 -37.09
C GLY A 10 -5.64 -35.25 -36.13
N LEU A 11 -5.57 -33.93 -36.29
CA LEU A 11 -4.90 -33.02 -35.38
C LEU A 11 -5.82 -32.82 -34.15
N MET A 12 -5.62 -33.57 -33.08
CA MET A 12 -6.20 -33.22 -31.77
C MET A 12 -5.42 -32.04 -31.20
N ALA A 13 -5.87 -30.82 -31.51
CA ALA A 13 -5.40 -29.61 -30.85
C ALA A 13 -6.02 -29.57 -29.44
N SER A 14 -5.29 -30.09 -28.46
CA SER A 14 -5.62 -29.94 -27.04
C SER A 14 -5.41 -28.48 -26.64
N THR A 15 -6.46 -27.67 -26.69
CA THR A 15 -6.47 -26.32 -26.13
C THR A 15 -6.50 -26.43 -24.61
N SER A 16 -5.32 -26.40 -23.98
CA SER A 16 -5.17 -26.20 -22.55
C SER A 16 -5.74 -24.83 -22.19
N LEU A 17 -6.90 -24.80 -21.54
CA LEU A 17 -7.43 -23.60 -20.92
C LEU A 17 -6.54 -23.28 -19.71
N TYR A 18 -5.67 -22.29 -19.85
CA TYR A 18 -4.95 -21.71 -18.72
C TYR A 18 -5.97 -20.95 -17.88
N VAL A 19 -6.45 -21.58 -16.81
CA VAL A 19 -7.25 -20.92 -15.80
C VAL A 19 -6.28 -20.13 -14.93
N ASN A 20 -6.18 -18.81 -15.16
CA ASN A 20 -5.55 -17.91 -14.21
C ASN A 20 -6.50 -17.78 -13.02
N THR A 21 -6.31 -18.63 -12.01
CA THR A 21 -6.87 -18.36 -10.68
C THR A 21 -6.08 -17.19 -10.12
N ALA A 22 -6.72 -16.02 -10.00
CA ALA A 22 -6.16 -14.93 -9.20
C ALA A 22 -5.89 -15.50 -7.81
N ALA A 23 -4.60 -15.60 -7.46
CA ALA A 23 -4.18 -16.08 -6.15
C ALA A 23 -4.07 -14.85 -5.26
N ALA A 24 -4.72 -14.89 -4.09
CA ALA A 24 -4.54 -13.89 -3.06
C ALA A 24 -3.05 -13.81 -2.68
N GLN A 25 -2.50 -12.60 -2.71
CA GLN A 25 -1.14 -12.32 -2.28
C GLN A 25 -1.14 -12.06 -0.77
N GLU A 26 -0.30 -12.79 -0.04
CA GLU A 26 0.02 -12.48 1.35
C GLU A 26 1.35 -11.72 1.44
N VAL A 27 1.33 -10.55 2.08
CA VAL A 27 2.51 -9.73 2.32
C VAL A 27 2.87 -9.81 3.80
N GLY A 28 3.91 -10.59 4.12
CA GLY A 28 4.39 -10.83 5.47
C GLY A 28 5.62 -10.00 5.84
N MET A 29 5.63 -9.46 7.05
CA MET A 29 6.74 -8.67 7.61
C MET A 29 6.93 -8.98 9.10
N ARG A 30 8.18 -8.89 9.58
CA ARG A 30 8.44 -9.00 11.03
C ARG A 30 8.10 -7.69 11.72
N TYR A 31 7.36 -7.76 12.83
CA TYR A 31 7.01 -6.57 13.62
C TYR A 31 8.22 -5.73 14.02
N SER A 32 9.37 -6.33 14.38
CA SER A 32 10.58 -5.58 14.73
C SER A 32 11.08 -4.67 13.62
N THR A 33 10.90 -5.08 12.35
CA THR A 33 11.31 -4.28 11.19
C THR A 33 10.43 -3.05 11.08
N LEU A 34 9.11 -3.23 11.17
CA LEU A 34 8.12 -2.16 11.16
C LEU A 34 8.33 -1.20 12.34
N PHE A 35 8.42 -1.74 13.56
CA PHE A 35 8.66 -0.97 14.79
C PHE A 35 9.91 -0.10 14.69
N SER A 36 11.00 -0.61 14.10
CA SER A 36 12.25 0.15 13.99
C SER A 36 12.09 1.47 13.23
N LYS A 37 11.09 1.53 12.35
CA LYS A 37 10.71 2.71 11.57
C LYS A 37 9.60 3.48 12.27
N LEU A 38 8.49 2.82 12.61
CA LEU A 38 7.32 3.47 13.21
C LEU A 38 7.57 4.11 14.58
N LYS A 39 8.58 3.68 15.34
CA LYS A 39 8.96 4.33 16.60
C LYS A 39 9.33 5.81 16.43
N GLN A 40 9.68 6.25 15.22
CA GLN A 40 9.93 7.67 14.99
C GLN A 40 8.64 8.46 15.09
N ASN A 41 7.46 7.89 14.76
CA ASN A 41 6.17 8.60 14.82
C ASN A 41 5.77 9.11 16.21
N VAL A 42 6.43 8.65 17.27
CA VAL A 42 6.18 9.06 18.66
C VAL A 42 7.29 9.94 19.25
N LYS A 43 8.31 10.28 18.46
CA LYS A 43 9.32 11.28 18.84
C LYS A 43 8.79 12.70 18.65
N GLU A 44 9.37 13.64 19.39
CA GLU A 44 9.13 15.07 19.25
C GLU A 44 9.88 15.66 18.03
N GLY A 45 9.39 16.78 17.51
CA GLY A 45 10.08 17.59 16.49
C GLY A 45 9.57 17.40 15.06
N HIS A 46 8.53 16.59 14.87
CA HIS A 46 7.88 16.34 13.59
C HIS A 46 6.40 15.99 13.80
N ASP A 47 5.72 16.80 14.62
CA ASP A 47 4.38 16.53 15.14
C ASP A 47 3.30 16.50 14.03
N ASP A 48 3.50 17.25 12.94
CA ASP A 48 2.55 17.35 11.83
C ASP A 48 2.75 16.27 10.76
N VAL A 49 3.77 15.43 10.90
CA VAL A 49 4.10 14.38 9.92
C VAL A 49 4.26 13.01 10.61
N LYS A 50 4.15 11.95 9.81
CA LYS A 50 4.35 10.58 10.26
C LYS A 50 4.91 9.71 9.14
N ILE A 51 5.56 8.62 9.55
CA ILE A 51 5.85 7.48 8.69
C ILE A 51 4.57 6.66 8.55
N ALA A 52 4.21 6.36 7.31
CA ALA A 52 3.12 5.47 6.97
C ALA A 52 3.64 4.38 6.04
N PHE A 53 3.06 3.18 6.16
CA PHE A 53 3.32 2.08 5.23
C PHE A 53 2.09 1.86 4.36
N PHE A 54 2.33 1.59 3.08
CA PHE A 54 1.32 1.25 2.10
C PHE A 54 1.78 0.05 1.29
N LEU A 55 0.83 -0.65 0.67
CA LEU A 55 1.11 -1.61 -0.40
C LEU A 55 0.84 -0.92 -1.72
N LEU A 56 1.84 -0.87 -2.61
CA LEU A 56 1.73 -0.20 -3.92
C LEU A 56 1.82 -1.23 -5.04
N ASP A 57 0.98 -1.07 -6.07
CA ASP A 57 1.01 -1.88 -7.28
C ASP A 57 2.34 -1.64 -8.01
N GLN A 58 3.09 -2.71 -8.29
CA GLN A 58 4.39 -2.61 -8.97
C GLN A 58 4.30 -2.02 -10.39
N ARG A 59 3.12 -2.04 -11.01
CA ARG A 59 2.91 -1.65 -12.41
C ARG A 59 2.78 -0.13 -12.57
N ASP A 60 2.03 0.51 -11.67
CA ASP A 60 1.68 1.93 -11.79
C ASP A 60 1.89 2.74 -10.50
N GLY A 61 2.25 2.10 -9.38
CA GLY A 61 2.49 2.75 -8.10
C GLY A 61 1.23 3.20 -7.37
N SER A 62 0.03 2.78 -7.81
CA SER A 62 -1.22 3.04 -7.10
C SER A 62 -1.29 2.26 -5.77
N VAL A 63 -2.05 2.77 -4.80
CA VAL A 63 -2.25 2.09 -3.51
C VAL A 63 -3.16 0.88 -3.73
N CYS A 64 -2.70 -0.29 -3.27
CA CYS A 64 -3.48 -1.53 -3.34
C CYS A 64 -4.58 -1.56 -2.28
N ASP A 65 -5.69 -2.23 -2.60
CA ASP A 65 -6.79 -2.45 -1.67
C ASP A 65 -6.45 -3.59 -0.71
N VAL A 66 -6.31 -3.25 0.57
CA VAL A 66 -5.96 -4.21 1.62
C VAL A 66 -7.23 -4.81 2.18
N HIS A 67 -7.44 -6.11 2.01
CA HIS A 67 -8.67 -6.76 2.45
C HIS A 67 -8.64 -7.12 3.93
N LYS A 68 -7.47 -7.58 4.41
CA LYS A 68 -7.26 -8.06 5.77
C LYS A 68 -5.82 -7.84 6.22
N GLY A 69 -5.64 -7.70 7.53
CA GLY A 69 -4.33 -7.71 8.16
C GLY A 69 -4.39 -8.34 9.54
N TRP A 70 -3.30 -8.96 9.99
CA TRP A 70 -3.18 -9.50 11.33
C TRP A 70 -1.75 -9.58 11.82
N MET A 71 -1.60 -9.70 13.14
CA MET A 71 -0.38 -10.07 13.83
C MET A 71 -0.55 -11.47 14.41
N GLN A 72 0.45 -12.34 14.22
CA GLN A 72 0.42 -13.69 14.75
C GLN A 72 1.76 -14.09 15.37
N LYS A 73 1.70 -14.76 16.52
CA LYS A 73 2.81 -15.51 17.08
C LYS A 73 2.31 -16.74 17.80
N ASP A 74 2.79 -17.90 17.38
CA ASP A 74 2.33 -19.19 17.88
C ASP A 74 0.79 -19.28 17.78
N GLU A 75 0.09 -19.49 18.89
CA GLU A 75 -1.38 -19.56 18.96
C GLU A 75 -2.07 -18.19 19.15
N HIS A 76 -1.29 -17.11 19.35
CA HIS A 76 -1.85 -15.78 19.57
C HIS A 76 -2.07 -15.06 18.24
N TYR A 77 -3.29 -14.59 18.02
CA TYR A 77 -3.73 -13.91 16.81
C TYR A 77 -4.44 -12.61 17.17
N GLU A 78 -4.10 -11.53 16.46
CA GLU A 78 -4.74 -10.23 16.60
C GLU A 78 -4.99 -9.62 15.21
N ALA A 79 -6.25 -9.34 14.89
CA ALA A 79 -6.61 -8.70 13.63
C ALA A 79 -6.27 -7.21 13.66
N LEU A 80 -5.73 -6.70 12.54
CA LEU A 80 -5.48 -5.27 12.34
C LEU A 80 -6.69 -4.62 11.67
N VAL A 81 -6.94 -3.37 12.03
CA VAL A 81 -7.95 -2.54 11.37
C VAL A 81 -7.36 -2.00 10.08
N ILE A 82 -8.08 -2.16 8.97
CA ILE A 82 -7.70 -1.54 7.69
C ILE A 82 -8.48 -0.22 7.53
N PRO A 83 -7.80 0.93 7.53
CA PRO A 83 -8.45 2.23 7.32
C PRO A 83 -8.83 2.44 5.85
N GLU A 84 -9.76 3.36 5.58
CA GLU A 84 -10.17 3.72 4.21
C GLU A 84 -9.00 4.25 3.34
N SER A 85 -7.93 4.74 3.97
CA SER A 85 -6.72 5.18 3.29
C SER A 85 -5.85 4.04 2.77
N ASN A 86 -6.15 2.77 3.13
CA ASN A 86 -5.29 1.61 2.90
C ASN A 86 -3.88 1.74 3.53
N GLU A 87 -3.70 2.66 4.50
CA GLU A 87 -2.50 2.69 5.34
C GLU A 87 -2.43 1.41 6.18
N LEU A 88 -1.24 0.82 6.25
CA LEU A 88 -0.98 -0.33 7.11
C LEU A 88 -0.84 0.17 8.56
N ASP A 89 -1.98 0.36 9.24
CA ASP A 89 -2.02 0.85 10.62
C ASP A 89 -1.52 -0.23 11.60
N ILE A 90 -0.29 -0.06 12.07
CA ILE A 90 0.41 -1.01 12.93
C ILE A 90 0.72 -0.31 14.26
N PRO A 91 0.32 -0.87 15.41
CA PRO A 91 0.55 -0.25 16.71
C PRO A 91 2.04 -0.14 17.02
N VAL A 92 2.43 0.98 17.66
CA VAL A 92 3.81 1.19 18.14
C VAL A 92 3.89 0.83 19.62
N ASP A 93 4.10 -0.46 19.89
CA ASP A 93 4.10 -1.01 21.24
C ASP A 93 5.40 -1.81 21.56
N ASN A 94 5.94 -1.59 22.77
CA ASN A 94 7.18 -2.21 23.23
C ASN A 94 7.03 -3.67 23.67
N ASN A 95 5.84 -4.11 24.08
CA ASN A 95 5.54 -5.51 24.38
C ASN A 95 5.45 -6.30 23.08
N LEU A 96 4.75 -5.75 22.07
CA LEU A 96 4.74 -6.32 20.72
C LEU A 96 6.15 -6.37 20.11
N ARG A 97 7.02 -5.39 20.40
CA ARG A 97 8.42 -5.44 19.97
C ARG A 97 9.19 -6.61 20.58
N GLN A 98 8.94 -6.91 21.85
CA GLN A 98 9.58 -8.02 22.56
C GLN A 98 9.02 -9.36 22.11
N ALA A 99 7.70 -9.46 21.94
CA ALA A 99 7.05 -10.64 21.40
C ALA A 99 7.48 -10.88 19.94
N ASN A 100 7.59 -9.82 19.14
CA ASN A 100 7.91 -9.85 17.72
C ASN A 100 7.03 -10.84 16.93
N PRO A 101 5.71 -10.58 16.82
CA PRO A 101 4.85 -11.36 15.93
C PRO A 101 5.21 -11.12 14.46
N ASP A 102 4.76 -12.03 13.61
CA ASP A 102 4.68 -11.81 12.17
C ASP A 102 3.44 -10.98 11.88
N VAL A 103 3.58 -10.02 10.97
CA VAL A 103 2.51 -9.12 10.52
C VAL A 103 2.21 -9.46 9.07
N THR A 104 0.97 -9.83 8.78
CA THR A 104 0.57 -10.25 7.43
C THR A 104 -0.60 -9.41 6.95
N PHE A 105 -0.53 -8.99 5.69
CA PHE A 105 -1.62 -8.33 4.97
C PHE A 105 -2.01 -9.14 3.74
N VAL A 106 -3.29 -9.12 3.38
CA VAL A 106 -3.84 -9.87 2.24
C VAL A 106 -4.37 -8.91 1.19
N ILE A 107 -3.87 -9.08 -0.03
CA ILE A 107 -4.37 -8.47 -1.27
C ILE A 107 -5.01 -9.58 -2.10
N ASP A 108 -6.19 -9.37 -2.67
CA ASP A 108 -6.93 -10.42 -3.41
C ASP A 108 -7.43 -9.94 -4.77
N ASP A 109 -6.53 -9.29 -5.52
CA ASP A 109 -6.89 -8.62 -6.77
C ASP A 109 -6.11 -9.14 -7.99
N GLY A 110 -5.29 -10.19 -7.81
CA GLY A 110 -4.45 -10.75 -8.88
C GLY A 110 -3.34 -9.81 -9.36
N ILE A 111 -2.99 -8.82 -8.54
CA ILE A 111 -1.90 -7.86 -8.75
C ILE A 111 -0.77 -8.16 -7.77
N THR A 112 0.46 -7.73 -8.11
CA THR A 112 1.60 -7.83 -7.19
C THR A 112 1.85 -6.47 -6.53
N CYS A 113 1.77 -6.42 -5.22
CA CYS A 113 2.02 -5.22 -4.43
C CYS A 113 3.30 -5.32 -3.61
N ASP A 114 4.05 -4.23 -3.56
CA ASP A 114 5.25 -4.07 -2.74
C ASP A 114 5.01 -3.12 -1.56
N VAL A 115 5.71 -3.38 -0.46
CA VAL A 115 5.70 -2.52 0.72
C VAL A 115 6.43 -1.21 0.41
N SER A 116 5.73 -0.09 0.61
CA SER A 116 6.27 1.26 0.49
C SER A 116 6.19 1.99 1.82
N MET A 117 7.33 2.52 2.27
CA MET A 117 7.42 3.39 3.44
C MET A 117 7.46 4.83 2.98
N GLN A 118 6.57 5.66 3.52
CA GLN A 118 6.40 7.05 3.12
C GLN A 118 6.39 7.96 4.34
N VAL A 119 6.90 9.18 4.19
CA VAL A 119 6.71 10.26 5.17
C VAL A 119 5.57 11.14 4.66
N ILE A 120 4.48 11.20 5.42
CA ILE A 120 3.25 11.89 5.03
C ILE A 120 2.83 12.90 6.10
N ALA A 121 1.99 13.86 5.72
CA ALA A 121 1.30 14.71 6.69
C ALA A 121 0.32 13.88 7.54
N ARG A 122 0.11 14.28 8.80
CA ARG A 122 -0.96 13.70 9.63
C ARG A 122 -2.33 14.23 9.25
N ASP A 123 -2.39 15.50 8.85
CA ASP A 123 -3.62 16.14 8.43
C ASP A 123 -4.03 15.69 7.04
N HIS A 124 -5.34 15.48 6.86
CA HIS A 124 -5.95 15.31 5.55
C HIS A 124 -6.33 16.66 4.96
N PHE A 125 -5.90 16.92 3.72
CA PHE A 125 -6.19 18.16 3.01
C PHE A 125 -7.31 17.92 2.00
N GLU A 126 -8.55 18.27 2.38
CA GLU A 126 -9.75 17.96 1.59
C GLU A 126 -9.86 18.75 0.27
N SER A 127 -9.57 20.05 0.29
CA SER A 127 -9.85 20.93 -0.86
C SER A 127 -8.66 21.76 -1.33
N SER A 128 -7.70 22.03 -0.46
CA SER A 128 -6.56 22.90 -0.78
C SER A 128 -5.40 22.65 0.17
N LEU A 129 -4.19 22.70 -0.38
CA LEU A 129 -2.93 22.75 0.37
C LEU A 129 -2.33 24.14 0.18
N SER A 130 -2.17 24.91 1.26
CA SER A 130 -1.60 26.26 1.17
C SER A 130 -0.07 26.23 1.18
N HIS A 131 0.56 27.31 0.70
CA HIS A 131 2.01 27.47 0.83
C HIS A 131 2.47 27.45 2.30
N ALA A 132 1.65 27.97 3.23
CA ALA A 132 1.97 27.95 4.65
C ALA A 132 1.98 26.53 5.23
N ASP A 133 1.11 25.65 4.72
CA ASP A 133 1.10 24.24 5.10
C ASP A 133 2.36 23.54 4.60
N VAL A 134 2.74 23.76 3.34
CA VAL A 134 3.99 23.19 2.78
C VAL A 134 5.21 23.70 3.56
N ALA A 135 5.28 25.00 3.85
CA ALA A 135 6.38 25.60 4.61
C ALA A 135 6.46 25.09 6.06
N ARG A 136 5.34 24.64 6.63
CA ARG A 136 5.26 23.99 7.95
C ARG A 136 5.69 22.52 7.90
N LEU A 137 5.25 21.78 6.87
CA LEU A 137 5.43 20.34 6.75
C LEU A 137 6.84 19.95 6.29
N VAL A 138 7.39 20.60 5.26
CA VAL A 138 8.66 20.22 4.63
C VAL A 138 9.83 20.14 5.65
N PRO A 139 10.02 21.13 6.56
CA PRO A 139 11.07 21.03 7.57
C PRO A 139 10.92 19.81 8.49
N GLN A 140 9.67 19.46 8.85
CA GLN A 140 9.38 18.31 9.70
C GLN A 140 9.61 16.98 8.95
N MET A 141 9.26 16.92 7.66
CA MET A 141 9.57 15.78 6.79
C MET A 141 11.09 15.57 6.70
N GLN A 142 11.86 16.65 6.58
CA GLN A 142 13.32 16.59 6.57
C GLN A 142 13.89 16.02 7.87
N VAL A 143 13.38 16.47 9.03
CA VAL A 143 13.79 15.94 10.35
C VAL A 143 13.48 14.45 10.45
N MET A 144 12.25 14.04 10.11
CA MET A 144 11.83 12.64 10.16
C MET A 144 12.65 11.74 9.23
N LEU A 145 12.98 12.20 8.01
CA LEU A 145 13.87 11.48 7.12
C LEU A 145 15.29 11.38 7.68
N SER A 146 15.79 12.43 8.34
CA SER A 146 17.11 12.40 8.97
C SER A 146 17.15 11.38 10.12
N ASP A 147 16.11 11.35 10.95
CA ASP A 147 15.91 10.34 12.00
C ASP A 147 15.87 8.90 11.47
N LEU A 148 15.32 8.71 10.26
CA LEU A 148 15.32 7.42 9.57
C LEU A 148 16.69 7.01 9.03
N GLY A 149 17.47 7.98 8.52
CA GLY A 149 18.83 7.77 8.03
C GLY A 149 19.88 7.59 9.13
N GLY A 150 19.55 8.00 10.36
CA GLY A 150 20.44 7.86 11.51
C GLY A 150 21.69 8.74 11.40
N MET A 151 22.77 8.35 12.08
CA MET A 151 23.97 9.19 12.24
C MET A 151 24.66 9.62 10.93
N PHE A 152 24.34 8.99 9.79
CA PHE A 152 24.96 9.30 8.50
C PHE A 152 24.02 10.01 7.52
N SER A 153 22.78 10.32 7.92
CA SER A 153 21.78 10.96 7.06
C SER A 153 22.31 12.25 6.43
N ASP A 154 22.92 13.13 7.23
CA ASP A 154 23.38 14.45 6.81
C ASP A 154 24.45 14.42 5.70
N TRP A 155 25.16 13.29 5.52
CA TRP A 155 26.17 13.15 4.47
C TRP A 155 25.62 12.62 3.15
N PHE A 156 24.56 11.82 3.19
CA PHE A 156 24.08 11.07 2.03
C PHE A 156 22.66 11.41 1.58
N MET A 157 21.87 12.04 2.44
CA MET A 157 20.51 12.41 2.08
C MET A 157 20.46 13.79 1.41
N PRO A 158 19.81 13.90 0.24
CA PRO A 158 19.48 15.20 -0.33
C PRO A 158 18.49 15.95 0.58
N SER A 159 18.46 17.27 0.45
CA SER A 159 17.44 18.09 1.11
C SER A 159 16.05 17.83 0.52
N VAL A 160 15.02 17.87 1.35
CA VAL A 160 13.62 17.84 0.91
C VAL A 160 13.29 19.17 0.24
N GLU A 161 12.98 19.13 -1.05
CA GLU A 161 12.70 20.33 -1.86
C GLU A 161 11.19 20.61 -2.00
N GLY A 162 10.32 19.67 -1.62
CA GLY A 162 8.88 19.83 -1.77
C GLY A 162 8.08 18.62 -1.29
N VAL A 163 6.82 18.56 -1.72
CA VAL A 163 5.86 17.49 -1.37
C VAL A 163 5.22 16.91 -2.63
N VAL A 164 4.86 15.64 -2.56
CA VAL A 164 3.99 15.01 -3.57
C VAL A 164 2.55 15.08 -3.08
N VAL A 165 1.65 15.55 -3.94
CA VAL A 165 0.22 15.63 -3.65
C VAL A 165 -0.52 14.54 -4.41
N HIS A 166 -1.18 13.66 -3.67
CA HIS A 166 -2.07 12.64 -4.23
C HIS A 166 -3.50 13.17 -4.23
N LEU A 167 -4.09 13.27 -5.42
CA LEU A 167 -5.48 13.69 -5.59
C LEU A 167 -6.35 12.44 -5.70
N ALA A 168 -7.44 12.39 -4.94
CA ALA A 168 -8.42 11.32 -5.09
C ALA A 168 -9.00 11.33 -6.53
N PRO A 169 -9.26 10.16 -7.13
CA PRO A 169 -9.97 10.09 -8.41
C PRO A 169 -11.30 10.84 -8.31
N GLN A 170 -11.58 11.71 -9.29
CA GLN A 170 -12.86 12.41 -9.38
C GLN A 170 -13.98 11.37 -9.50
N ARG A 171 -14.84 11.23 -8.48
CA ARG A 171 -16.05 10.41 -8.60
C ARG A 171 -17.05 11.15 -9.49
N THR A 172 -17.01 10.90 -10.79
CA THR A 172 -18.06 11.36 -11.69
C THR A 172 -19.36 10.64 -11.30
N ALA A 173 -20.25 11.32 -10.60
CA ALA A 173 -21.57 10.79 -10.30
C ALA A 173 -22.35 10.64 -11.62
N SER A 174 -22.40 9.43 -12.17
CA SER A 174 -23.33 9.08 -13.23
C SER A 174 -24.74 8.98 -12.63
N GLY A 175 -25.36 10.13 -12.37
CA GLY A 175 -26.77 10.20 -12.01
C GLY A 175 -27.62 9.90 -13.24
N THR A 176 -28.38 8.81 -13.23
CA THR A 176 -29.48 8.61 -14.18
C THR A 176 -30.61 9.58 -13.83
N LEU A 177 -30.86 10.54 -14.71
CA LEU A 177 -32.11 11.31 -14.71
C LEU A 177 -33.26 10.36 -15.07
N SER A 178 -33.92 9.81 -14.05
CA SER A 178 -35.21 9.14 -14.24
C SER A 178 -36.30 10.21 -14.33
N SER A 179 -36.62 10.66 -15.53
CA SER A 179 -37.86 11.40 -15.80
C SER A 179 -39.03 10.43 -15.93
N ALA A 180 -39.45 9.86 -14.79
CA ALA A 180 -40.77 9.27 -14.65
C ALA A 180 -41.72 10.33 -14.09
N GLN A 181 -42.36 11.09 -14.98
CA GLN A 181 -43.55 11.83 -14.61
C GLN A 181 -44.67 11.45 -15.58
N GLN A 182 -45.39 10.41 -15.19
CA GLN A 182 -46.78 10.21 -15.57
C GLN A 182 -47.58 11.40 -15.05
N LEU A 183 -48.28 12.09 -15.94
CA LEU A 183 -49.73 12.32 -15.93
C LEU A 183 -50.13 13.01 -17.24
#